data_AF-A0A2W6VKX6-F1
#
_entry.id   AF-A0A2W6VKX6-F1
#
_cell.length_a   1.000
_cell.length_b   1.000
_cell.length_c   1.000
_cell.angle_alpha   90.00
_cell.angle_beta   90.00
_cell.angle_gamma   90.00
#
_symmetry.space_group_name_H-M   'P 1'
#
loop_
_entity.id
_entity.type
_entity.pdbx_description
1 polymer ?
#
loop_
_entity_poly.entity_id
_entity_poly.type
_entity_poly.pdbx_seq_one_letter_code
_entity_poly.pdbx_strand_id
1 'polypeptide(L)'
;MRADGVTLGRLMAEAQRGDRRAYAQLLQECAGWLKRFYGRRVPPCQIDDLIQETLMSVHGKRATYDPTRPFLPWLAAIARCSPSAPMAQI
;
A
#
# COMPACT_ATOMS: atom_id res chain seq x y z
N MET A 1 -15.72 6.81 2.77
CA MET A 1 -15.59 5.63 3.64
C MET A 1 -14.11 5.27 3.66
N ARG A 2 -13.46 5.11 4.83
CA ARG A 2 -12.07 4.61 4.85
C ARG A 2 -12.13 3.10 4.63
N ALA A 3 -11.48 2.56 3.60
CA ALA A 3 -11.37 1.11 3.49
C ALA A 3 -10.56 0.56 4.68
N ASP A 4 -11.13 -0.42 5.37
CA ASP A 4 -10.42 -1.17 6.40
C ASP A 4 -9.54 -2.26 5.76
N GLY A 5 -8.70 -2.92 6.58
CA GLY A 5 -7.78 -3.94 6.07
C GLY A 5 -8.49 -5.13 5.41
N VAL A 6 -9.73 -5.42 5.80
CA VAL A 6 -10.56 -6.48 5.21
C VAL A 6 -10.98 -6.09 3.79
N THR A 7 -11.49 -4.87 3.61
CA THR A 7 -11.88 -4.34 2.29
C THR A 7 -10.69 -4.33 1.33
N LEU A 8 -9.52 -3.89 1.79
CA LEU A 8 -8.31 -3.86 0.97
C LEU A 8 -7.85 -5.28 0.57
N GLY A 9 -7.90 -6.24 1.50
CA GLY A 9 -7.58 -7.64 1.20
C GLY A 9 -8.50 -8.23 0.13
N ARG A 10 -9.81 -7.97 0.23
CA ARG A 10 -10.79 -8.39 -0.79
C ARG A 10 -10.51 -7.78 -2.16
N LEU A 11 -10.27 -6.46 -2.21
CA LEU A 11 -9.94 -5.78 -3.47
C LEU A 11 -8.65 -6.33 -4.10
N MET A 12 -7.64 -6.68 -3.28
CA MET A 12 -6.42 -7.30 -3.77
C MET A 12 -6.65 -8.71 -4.32
N ALA A 13 -7.49 -9.52 -3.67
CA ALA A 13 -7.85 -10.84 -4.17
C ALA A 13 -8.57 -10.76 -5.54
N GLU A 14 -9.51 -9.85 -5.70
CA GLU A 14 -10.17 -9.62 -7.00
C GLU A 14 -9.18 -9.08 -8.06
N ALA A 15 -8.28 -8.18 -7.66
CA ALA A 15 -7.23 -7.68 -8.54
C ALA A 15 -6.28 -8.78 -9.03
N GLN A 16 -5.95 -9.76 -8.18
CA GLN A 16 -5.16 -10.95 -8.58
C GLN A 16 -5.91 -11.82 -9.59
N ARG A 17 -7.24 -11.84 -9.55
CA ARG A 17 -8.11 -12.52 -10.52
C ARG A 17 -8.31 -11.75 -11.82
N GLY A 18 -7.72 -10.56 -11.94
CA GLY A 18 -7.76 -9.73 -13.15
C GLY A 18 -8.79 -8.60 -13.12
N ASP A 19 -9.48 -8.36 -12.00
CA ASP A 19 -10.39 -7.22 -11.89
C ASP A 19 -9.61 -5.89 -11.83
N ARG A 20 -9.61 -5.18 -12.96
CA ARG A 20 -8.97 -3.88 -13.11
C ARG A 20 -9.63 -2.77 -12.28
N ARG A 21 -10.94 -2.84 -12.05
CA ARG A 21 -11.67 -1.86 -11.23
C ARG A 21 -11.34 -2.05 -9.76
N ALA A 22 -11.33 -3.30 -9.29
CA ALA A 22 -10.90 -3.62 -7.93
C ALA A 22 -9.45 -3.16 -7.70
N TYR A 23 -8.57 -3.35 -8.68
CA TYR A 23 -7.19 -2.89 -8.58
C TYR A 23 -7.04 -1.37 -8.53
N ALA A 24 -7.79 -0.63 -9.37
CA ALA A 24 -7.78 0.84 -9.33
C ALA A 24 -8.27 1.37 -7.97
N GLN A 25 -9.38 0.80 -7.47
CA GLN A 25 -9.92 1.16 -6.16
C GLN A 25 -8.93 0.82 -5.04
N LEU A 26 -8.28 -0.34 -5.09
CA LEU A 26 -7.24 -0.73 -4.13
C LEU A 26 -6.13 0.31 -4.06
N LEU A 27 -5.57 0.72 -5.21
CA LEU A 27 -4.47 1.67 -5.25
C LEU A 27 -4.87 3.05 -4.70
N GLN A 28 -6.09 3.50 -4.97
CA GLN A 28 -6.61 4.76 -4.43
C GLN A 28 -6.72 4.73 -2.90
N GLU A 29 -7.26 3.65 -2.35
CA GLU A 29 -7.38 3.49 -0.89
C GLU A 29 -6.00 3.32 -0.23
N CYS A 30 -5.09 2.57 -0.86
CA CYS A 30 -3.69 2.45 -0.43
C CYS A 30 -3.00 3.82 -0.39
N ALA A 31 -3.14 4.65 -1.43
CA ALA A 31 -2.57 5.99 -1.46
C ALA A 31 -3.08 6.85 -0.28
N GLY A 32 -4.39 6.81 -0.01
CA GLY A 32 -5.00 7.51 1.12
C GLY A 32 -4.51 7.02 2.48
N TRP A 33 -4.25 5.72 2.62
CA TRP A 33 -3.65 5.14 3.82
C TRP A 33 -2.17 5.54 3.97
N LEU A 34 -1.39 5.42 2.90
CA LEU A 34 0.04 5.73 2.86
C LEU A 34 0.32 7.21 3.15
N LYS A 35 -0.52 8.12 2.64
CA LYS A 35 -0.43 9.55 2.97
C LYS A 35 -0.49 9.82 4.47
N ARG A 36 -1.33 9.09 5.20
CA ARG A 36 -1.43 9.19 6.67
C ARG A 36 -0.27 8.49 7.37
N PHE A 37 0.18 7.36 6.81
CA PHE A 37 1.33 6.62 7.31
C PHE A 37 2.61 7.47 7.24
N TYR A 38 2.91 8.05 6.09
CA TYR A 38 4.10 8.88 5.88
C TYR A 38 3.98 10.27 6.48
N GLY A 39 2.80 10.90 6.47
CA GLY A 39 2.63 12.25 7.01
C GLY A 39 2.94 12.41 8.50
N ARG A 40 3.12 11.31 9.24
CA ARG A 40 3.58 11.31 10.64
C ARG A 40 5.08 11.03 10.80
N ARG A 41 5.80 10.79 9.71
CA ARG A 41 7.16 10.21 9.70
C ARG A 41 8.16 10.99 8.87
N VAL A 42 7.70 11.70 7.84
CA VAL A 42 8.57 12.40 6.88
C VAL A 42 8.08 13.81 6.60
N PRO A 43 8.95 14.69 6.07
CA PRO A 43 8.56 16.01 5.59
C PRO A 43 7.49 15.92 4.48
N PRO A 44 6.58 16.90 4.36
CA PRO A 44 5.52 16.90 3.34
C PRO A 44 6.01 16.72 1.91
N CYS A 45 7.19 17.25 1.57
CA CYS A 45 7.76 17.17 0.23
C CYS A 45 8.16 15.76 -0.23
N GLN A 46 8.33 14.80 0.70
CA GLN A 46 8.70 13.41 0.37
C GLN A 46 7.48 12.48 0.28
N ILE A 47 6.30 12.92 0.72
CA ILE A 47 5.15 12.03 0.90
C ILE A 47 4.68 11.45 -0.44
N ASP A 48 4.53 12.29 -1.46
CA ASP A 48 3.95 11.86 -2.74
C ASP A 48 4.89 10.89 -3.48
N ASP A 49 6.21 11.13 -3.42
CA ASP A 49 7.23 10.24 -3.99
C ASP A 49 7.23 8.87 -3.31
N LEU A 50 7.18 8.84 -1.97
CA LEU A 50 7.12 7.58 -1.22
C LEU A 50 5.83 6.80 -1.46
N ILE A 51 4.70 7.50 -1.65
CA ILE A 51 3.45 6.86 -2.05
C ILE A 51 3.64 6.17 -3.41
N GLN A 52 4.18 6.88 -4.40
CA GLN A 52 4.40 6.33 -5.74
C GLN A 52 5.31 5.10 -5.72
N GLU A 53 6.48 5.20 -5.08
CA GLU A 53 7.43 4.08 -4.94
C GLU A 53 6.78 2.86 -4.27
N THR A 54 5.99 3.10 -3.22
CA THR A 54 5.30 2.03 -2.51
C THR A 54 4.22 1.39 -3.38
N LEU A 55 3.45 2.16 -4.14
CA LEU A 55 2.43 1.62 -5.04
C LEU A 55 3.06 0.81 -6.20
N MET A 56 4.22 1.25 -6.72
CA MET A 56 5.00 0.45 -7.68
C MET A 56 5.46 -0.88 -7.07
N SER A 57 5.93 -0.84 -5.82
CA SER A 57 6.33 -2.05 -5.10
C SER A 57 5.15 -2.99 -4.81
N VAL A 58 3.99 -2.45 -4.45
CA VAL A 58 2.73 -3.21 -4.29
C VAL A 58 2.32 -3.85 -5.61
N HIS A 59 2.45 -3.13 -6.73
CA HIS A 59 2.17 -3.68 -8.05
C HIS A 59 3.06 -4.89 -8.36
N GLY A 60 4.38 -4.74 -8.18
CA GLY A 60 5.34 -5.81 -8.42
C GLY A 60 5.14 -7.02 -7.50
N LYS A 61 4.71 -6.80 -6.26
CA LYS A 61 4.43 -7.85 -5.26
C LYS A 61 2.98 -8.33 -5.28
N ARG A 62 2.13 -7.87 -6.19
CA ARG A 62 0.70 -8.18 -6.20
C ARG A 62 0.43 -9.67 -6.16
N ALA A 63 1.16 -10.46 -6.96
CA ALA A 63 0.99 -11.91 -7.03
C ALA A 63 1.48 -12.66 -5.78
N THR A 64 2.26 -12.02 -4.90
CA THR A 64 2.81 -12.65 -3.70
C THR A 64 1.92 -12.43 -2.46
N TYR A 65 0.86 -11.62 -2.56
CA TYR A 65 -0.06 -11.41 -1.45
C TYR A 65 -0.93 -12.67 -1.24
N ASP A 66 -1.00 -13.13 0.00
CA ASP A 66 -1.84 -14.24 0.44
C ASP A 66 -3.15 -13.67 1.04
N PRO A 67 -4.32 -13.90 0.40
CA PRO A 67 -5.60 -13.38 0.88
C PRO A 67 -6.04 -13.86 2.26
N THR A 68 -5.42 -14.93 2.79
CA THR A 68 -5.69 -15.41 4.16
C THR A 68 -5.01 -14.55 5.22
N ARG A 69 -4.08 -13.67 4.82
CA ARG A 69 -3.33 -12.78 5.72
C ARG A 69 -3.86 -11.35 5.69
N PRO A 70 -3.77 -10.62 6.81
CA PRO A 70 -4.19 -9.22 6.86
C PRO A 70 -3.40 -8.34 5.87
N PHE A 71 -4.12 -7.51 5.11
CA PHE A 71 -3.51 -6.68 4.06
C PHE A 71 -2.65 -5.53 4.62
N LEU A 72 -3.12 -4.84 5.68
CA LEU A 72 -2.42 -3.65 6.19
C LEU A 72 -1.00 -3.94 6.71
N PRO A 73 -0.73 -5.02 7.46
CA PRO A 73 0.63 -5.40 7.81
C PRO A 73 1.54 -5.66 6.60
N TRP A 74 1.00 -6.28 5.54
CA TRP A 74 1.73 -6.51 4.29
C TRP A 74 2.07 -5.19 3.58
N LEU A 75 1.09 -4.28 3.44
CA LEU A 75 1.31 -2.94 2.89
C LEU A 75 2.34 -2.15 3.72
N ALA A 76 2.23 -2.18 5.04
CA ALA A 76 3.13 -1.47 5.94
C ALA A 76 4.57 -2.02 5.87
N ALA A 77 4.74 -3.33 5.66
CA ALA A 77 6.05 -3.95 5.44
C ALA A 77 6.69 -3.45 4.14
N ILE A 78 5.91 -3.32 3.07
CA ILE A 78 6.40 -2.75 1.80
C ILE A 78 6.78 -1.27 2.00
N ALA A 79 5.90 -0.49 2.63
CA ALA A 79 6.12 0.94 2.88
C ALA A 79 7.40 1.24 3.70
N ARG A 80 7.79 0.33 4.60
CA ARG A 80 9.05 0.45 5.38
C ARG A 80 10.30 0.05 4.60
N CYS A 81 10.14 -0.71 3.52
CA CYS A 81 11.22 -1.21 2.69
C CYS A 81 11.48 -0.32 1.47
N SER A 82 10.67 0.74 1.26
CA SER A 82 10.87 1.67 0.15
C SER A 82 12.26 2.30 0.20
N PRO A 83 13.02 2.33 -0.91
CA PRO A 83 14.44 2.73 -0.92
C PRO A 83 14.67 4.15 -0.40
N SER A 84 13.73 5.05 -0.70
CA SER A 84 13.80 6.46 -0.35
C SER A 84 13.14 6.77 0.99
N ALA A 85 12.46 5.79 1.61
CA ALA A 85 11.95 5.98 2.97
C ALA A 85 13.18 6.13 3.88
N PRO A 86 13.28 7.20 4.68
CA PRO A 86 14.34 7.27 5.67
C PRO A 86 14.21 6.00 6.49
N MET A 87 15.23 5.13 6.42
CA MET A 87 15.26 3.89 7.19
C MET A 87 14.96 4.32 8.61
N ALA A 88 13.76 3.99 9.09
CA ALA A 88 13.36 4.34 10.42
C ALA A 88 14.44 3.76 11.32
N GLN A 89 15.21 4.65 11.93
CA GLN A 89 16.01 4.38 13.10
C GLN A 89 15.03 3.77 14.10
N ILE A 90 14.96 2.44 14.10
CA ILE A 90 14.37 1.63 15.15
C ILE A 90 15.57 1.12 15.93
#